data_AF-A7SXY4-F1
#
_entry.id   AF-A7SXY4-F1
#
_cell.length_a   1.000
_cell.length_b   1.000
_cell.length_c   1.000
_cell.angle_alpha   90.00
_cell.angle_beta   90.00
_cell.angle_gamma   90.00
#
_symmetry.space_group_name_H-M   'P 1'
#
loop_
_entity.id
_entity.type
_entity.pdbx_description
1 polymer ?
#
loop_
_entity_poly.entity_id
_entity_poly.type
_entity_poly.pdbx_seq_one_letter_code
_entity_poly.pdbx_strand_id
1 'polypeptide(L)'
;IVVNGIWIVAIGIWVVVFGKWIVVIGKWIVVIGKWIVVIGIWIVVIGIWIVVIGIWIVVIGIWIVVNGIWIVVNGIWIVVIGIWIVVIGKWIVVIGKWIVVIGIWIVAIGIWIVVFGIWIVVNGIWIVVNGIWIVVNGIWIVVNGIWIVVIGIWIVVIGIWIVVNGIWIVVNGIWIVVNGIWIVVNG
;
A
#
# COMPACT_ATOMS: atom_id res chain seq x y z
N ILE A 1 17.73 -11.47 23.95
CA ILE A 1 19.01 -10.73 23.95
C ILE A 1 18.75 -9.26 23.69
N VAL A 2 19.47 -8.40 24.41
CA VAL A 2 19.48 -6.95 24.19
C VAL A 2 20.90 -6.59 23.74
N VAL A 3 21.04 -5.95 22.58
CA VAL A 3 22.36 -5.63 22.01
C VAL A 3 22.39 -4.18 21.54
N ASN A 4 23.45 -3.45 21.92
CA ASN A 4 23.71 -2.08 21.49
C ASN A 4 25.07 -2.01 20.79
N GLY A 5 25.19 -1.20 19.74
CA GLY A 5 26.43 -1.10 19.00
C GLY A 5 26.31 -0.42 17.63
N ILE A 6 27.43 -0.24 16.96
CA ILE A 6 27.47 0.37 15.62
C ILE A 6 27.11 -0.67 14.55
N TRP A 7 27.68 -1.87 14.67
CA TRP A 7 27.47 -3.02 13.79
C TRP A 7 26.99 -4.20 14.63
N ILE A 8 25.81 -4.71 14.32
CA ILE A 8 25.16 -5.76 15.13
C ILE A 8 24.62 -6.85 14.22
N VAL A 9 25.01 -8.08 14.53
CA VAL A 9 24.39 -9.29 14.01
C VAL A 9 23.86 -10.06 15.22
N ALA A 10 22.55 -10.32 15.24
CA ALA A 10 21.89 -10.96 16.37
C ALA A 10 20.95 -12.07 15.91
N ILE A 11 21.00 -13.21 16.57
CA ILE A 11 20.11 -14.34 16.33
C ILE A 11 19.48 -14.75 17.66
N GLY A 12 18.15 -14.91 17.71
CA GLY A 12 17.50 -15.37 18.93
C GLY A 12 15.98 -15.41 18.87
N ILE A 13 15.38 -15.99 19.91
CA ILE A 13 13.91 -16.08 20.02
C ILE A 13 13.32 -14.70 20.35
N TRP A 14 13.94 -13.99 21.29
CA TRP A 14 13.58 -12.63 21.70
C TRP A 14 14.78 -11.73 21.52
N VAL A 15 14.69 -10.74 20.63
CA VAL A 15 15.82 -9.89 20.25
C VAL A 15 15.40 -8.42 20.29
N VAL A 16 16.14 -7.61 21.03
CA VAL A 16 16.00 -6.15 21.07
C VAL A 16 17.34 -5.54 20.70
N VAL A 17 17.38 -4.70 19.67
CA VAL A 17 18.65 -4.18 19.14
C VAL A 17 18.57 -2.68 18.87
N PHE A 18 19.58 -1.94 19.32
CA PHE A 18 19.76 -0.52 19.02
C PHE A 18 21.11 -0.28 18.37
N GLY A 19 21.14 0.31 17.17
CA GLY A 19 22.41 0.51 16.47
C GLY A 19 22.32 1.22 15.13
N LYS A 20 23.46 1.35 14.45
CA LYS A 20 23.52 2.01 13.14
C LYS A 20 23.28 1.03 11.98
N TRP A 21 23.93 -0.13 12.04
CA TRP A 21 23.87 -1.20 11.04
C TRP A 21 23.49 -2.50 11.73
N ILE A 22 22.33 -3.04 11.39
CA ILE A 22 21.70 -4.10 12.17
C ILE A 22 21.19 -5.19 11.24
N VAL A 23 21.59 -6.44 11.53
CA VAL A 23 21.02 -7.65 10.93
C VAL A 23 20.49 -8.55 12.03
N VAL A 24 19.20 -8.86 12.00
CA VAL A 24 18.56 -9.70 13.04
C VAL A 24 17.76 -10.84 12.42
N ILE A 25 17.92 -12.04 12.98
CA ILE A 25 17.06 -13.19 12.70
C ILE A 25 16.43 -13.67 14.00
N GLY A 26 15.12 -13.87 14.03
CA GLY A 26 14.46 -14.28 15.26
C GLY A 26 12.95 -14.46 15.20
N LYS A 27 12.35 -14.80 16.34
CA LYS A 27 10.89 -14.98 16.43
C LYS A 27 10.19 -13.68 16.83
N TRP A 28 10.71 -12.99 17.83
CA TRP A 28 10.20 -11.73 18.36
C TRP A 28 11.32 -10.69 18.35
N ILE A 29 11.18 -9.68 17.52
CA ILE A 29 12.26 -8.77 17.18
C ILE A 29 11.79 -7.32 17.31
N VAL A 30 12.55 -6.53 18.05
CA VAL A 30 12.40 -5.07 18.12
C VAL A 30 13.74 -4.43 17.74
N VAL A 31 13.76 -3.61 16.70
CA VAL A 31 14.98 -2.97 16.22
C VAL A 31 14.79 -1.47 16.04
N ILE A 32 15.74 -0.69 16.55
CA ILE A 32 15.85 0.74 16.26
C ILE A 32 17.22 1.03 15.66
N GLY A 33 17.26 1.66 14.49
CA GLY A 33 18.53 1.98 13.85
C GLY A 33 18.47 2.72 12.52
N LYS A 34 19.62 2.87 11.86
CA LYS A 34 19.70 3.58 10.58
C LYS A 34 19.55 2.66 9.38
N TRP A 35 20.28 1.54 9.37
CA TRP A 35 20.28 0.52 8.32
C TRP A 35 19.94 -0.83 8.94
N ILE A 36 18.80 -1.39 8.56
CA ILE A 36 18.20 -2.50 9.28
C ILE A 36 17.75 -3.57 8.29
N VAL A 37 18.18 -4.81 8.53
CA VAL A 37 17.67 -6.01 7.86
C VAL A 37 17.15 -6.97 8.93
N VAL A 38 15.88 -7.36 8.84
CA VAL A 38 15.26 -8.27 9.82
C VAL A 38 14.53 -9.41 9.11
N ILE A 39 14.73 -10.63 9.61
CA ILE A 39 13.95 -11.81 9.25
C ILE A 39 13.32 -12.41 10.51
N GLY A 40 12.01 -12.61 10.51
CA GLY A 40 11.36 -13.19 11.68
C GLY A 40 9.85 -13.35 11.62
N ILE A 41 9.23 -13.64 12.77
CA ILE A 41 7.79 -13.90 12.84
C ILE A 41 7.04 -12.65 13.31
N TRP A 42 7.46 -12.05 14.42
CA TRP A 42 6.91 -10.83 15.00
C TRP A 42 7.99 -9.75 15.03
N ILE A 43 7.80 -8.70 14.25
CA ILE A 43 8.85 -7.73 13.95
C ILE A 43 8.32 -6.32 14.12
N VAL A 44 9.02 -5.53 14.94
CA VAL A 44 8.81 -4.08 15.06
C VAL A 44 10.13 -3.38 14.73
N VAL A 45 10.12 -2.51 13.73
CA VAL A 45 11.34 -1.80 13.29
C VAL A 45 11.09 -0.31 13.15
N ILE A 46 12.02 0.49 13.70
CA ILE A 46 12.07 1.93 13.52
C ILE A 46 13.42 2.31 12.93
N GLY A 47 13.43 3.01 11.79
CA GLY A 47 14.70 3.41 11.19
C GLY A 47 14.63 4.21 9.90
N ILE A 48 15.78 4.35 9.23
CA ILE A 48 15.87 5.15 7.99
C ILE A 48 15.79 4.25 6.76
N TRP A 49 16.62 3.20 6.71
CA TRP A 49 16.67 2.20 5.63
C TRP A 49 16.35 0.84 6.21
N ILE A 50 15.23 0.26 5.80
CA ILE A 50 14.64 -0.90 6.45
C ILE A 50 14.25 -1.94 5.41
N VAL A 51 14.74 -3.16 5.60
CA VAL A 51 14.32 -4.35 4.85
C VAL A 51 13.82 -5.39 5.86
N VAL A 52 12.56 -5.83 5.72
CA VAL A 52 11.96 -6.79 6.64
C VAL A 52 11.27 -7.93 5.88
N ILE A 53 11.54 -9.16 6.31
CA ILE A 53 10.83 -10.36 5.87
C ILE A 53 10.21 -11.05 7.09
N GLY A 54 8.90 -11.30 7.06
CA GLY A 54 8.27 -11.99 8.18
C GLY A 54 6.77 -12.20 8.10
N ILE A 55 6.15 -12.56 9.23
CA ILE A 55 4.71 -12.87 9.27
C ILE A 55 3.92 -11.67 9.75
N TRP A 56 4.28 -11.10 10.91
CA TRP A 56 3.65 -9.95 11.54
C TRP A 56 4.67 -8.82 11.65
N ILE A 57 4.45 -7.75 10.90
CA ILE A 57 5.46 -6.72 10.67
C ILE A 57 4.86 -5.34 10.90
N VAL A 58 5.51 -4.57 11.77
CA VAL A 58 5.24 -3.14 11.96
C VAL A 58 6.53 -2.36 11.70
N VAL A 59 6.48 -1.43 10.75
CA VAL A 59 7.67 -0.65 10.36
C VAL A 59 7.36 0.84 10.31
N ILE A 60 8.25 1.64 10.91
CA ILE A 60 8.24 3.10 10.79
C ILE A 60 9.60 3.55 10.25
N GLY A 61 9.61 4.29 9.14
CA GLY A 61 10.86 4.76 8.58
C GLY A 61 10.80 5.62 7.32
N ILE A 62 11.94 5.82 6.68
CA ILE A 62 12.02 6.67 5.48
C ILE A 62 11.98 5.83 4.21
N TRP A 63 12.86 4.83 4.10
CA TRP A 63 12.99 3.90 2.99
C TRP A 63 12.72 2.49 3.48
N ILE A 64 11.62 1.90 3.03
CA ILE A 64 11.06 0.70 3.61
C ILE A 64 10.74 -0.31 2.52
N VAL A 65 11.29 -1.52 2.65
CA VAL A 65 10.94 -2.68 1.84
C VAL A 65 10.48 -3.80 2.76
N VAL A 66 9.25 -4.27 2.60
CA VAL A 66 8.67 -5.31 3.46
C VAL A 66 8.05 -6.42 2.63
N ASN A 67 8.35 -7.67 3.00
CA ASN A 67 7.65 -8.84 2.52
C ASN A 67 7.05 -9.63 3.69
N GLY A 68 5.76 -9.94 3.67
CA GLY A 68 5.14 -10.70 4.74
C GLY A 68 3.64 -10.96 4.64
N ILE A 69 3.04 -11.45 5.72
CA ILE A 69 1.61 -11.82 5.73
C ILE A 69 0.75 -10.66 6.23
N TRP A 70 1.08 -10.12 7.40
CA TRP A 70 0.39 -9.02 8.07
C TRP A 70 1.35 -7.86 8.26
N ILE A 71 1.10 -6.76 7.56
CA ILE A 71 2.06 -5.68 7.39
C ILE A 71 1.40 -4.35 7.69
N VAL A 72 2.00 -3.58 8.60
CA VAL A 72 1.66 -2.19 8.87
C VAL A 72 2.91 -1.33 8.68
N VAL A 73 2.86 -0.37 7.76
CA VAL A 73 4.01 0.49 7.45
C VAL A 73 3.63 1.95 7.47
N ASN A 74 4.46 2.77 8.11
CA ASN A 74 4.42 4.22 7.99
C ASN A 74 5.78 4.76 7.51
N GLY A 75 5.79 5.56 6.44
CA GLY A 75 7.04 6.11 5.93
C GLY A 75 6.95 6.98 4.70
N ILE A 76 8.11 7.28 4.09
CA ILE A 76 8.16 8.18 2.92
C ILE A 76 8.18 7.39 1.62
N TRP A 77 9.09 6.44 1.49
CA TRP A 77 9.28 5.57 0.33
C TRP A 77 9.07 4.12 0.75
N ILE A 78 8.00 3.52 0.26
CA ILE A 78 7.49 2.26 0.77
C ILE A 78 7.23 1.29 -0.38
N VAL A 79 7.82 0.11 -0.28
CA VAL A 79 7.52 -1.04 -1.15
C VAL A 79 7.08 -2.20 -0.27
N VAL A 80 5.86 -2.70 -0.47
CA VAL A 80 5.32 -3.80 0.34
C VAL A 80 4.75 -4.90 -0.55
N ILE A 81 5.12 -6.13 -0.24
CA ILE A 81 4.53 -7.34 -0.81
C ILE A 81 3.93 -8.17 0.32
N GLY A 82 2.67 -8.59 0.22
CA GLY A 82 2.07 -9.40 1.27
C GLY A 82 0.59 -9.76 1.10
N ILE A 83 -0.02 -10.27 2.17
CA ILE A 83 -1.43 -10.70 2.13
C ILE A 83 -2.36 -9.62 2.67
N TRP A 84 -2.08 -9.11 3.87
CA TRP A 84 -2.83 -8.09 4.58
C TRP A 84 -1.93 -6.89 4.83
N ILE A 85 -2.22 -5.78 4.19
CA ILE A 85 -1.31 -4.65 4.09
C ILE A 85 -2.03 -3.36 4.43
N VAL A 86 -1.48 -2.62 5.39
CA VAL A 86 -1.88 -1.25 5.73
C VAL A 86 -0.65 -0.36 5.59
N VAL A 87 -0.74 0.66 4.73
CA VAL A 87 0.39 1.58 4.48
C VAL A 87 -0.06 3.03 4.55
N ILE A 88 0.72 3.83 5.26
CA ILE A 88 0.61 5.29 5.26
C ILE A 88 1.95 5.87 4.78
N GLY A 89 1.93 6.77 3.79
CA GLY A 89 3.17 7.38 3.33
C GLY A 89 3.07 8.31 2.14
N LYS A 90 4.22 8.67 1.57
CA LYS A 90 4.27 9.63 0.45
C LYS A 90 4.37 8.96 -0.91
N TRP A 91 5.26 7.99 -1.06
CA TRP A 91 5.53 7.22 -2.27
C TRP A 91 5.39 5.74 -1.95
N ILE A 92 4.35 5.12 -2.49
CA ILE A 92 3.89 3.81 -2.02
C ILE A 92 3.67 2.88 -3.21
N VAL A 93 4.29 1.71 -3.16
CA VAL A 93 4.04 0.59 -4.07
C VAL A 93 3.64 -0.62 -3.24
N VAL A 94 2.45 -1.16 -3.50
CA VAL A 94 1.91 -2.31 -2.75
C VAL A 94 1.42 -3.40 -3.69
N ILE A 95 1.81 -4.64 -3.41
CA ILE A 95 1.30 -5.83 -4.07
C ILE A 95 0.75 -6.77 -2.99
N GLY A 96 -0.52 -7.15 -3.08
CA GLY A 96 -1.09 -8.05 -2.09
C GLY A 96 -2.55 -8.41 -2.25
N LYS A 97 -3.10 -9.18 -1.31
CA LYS A 97 -4.49 -9.63 -1.40
C LYS A 97 -5.48 -8.61 -0.86
N TRP A 98 -5.20 -8.06 0.31
CA TRP A 98 -6.00 -7.08 1.04
C TRP A 98 -5.15 -5.87 1.35
N ILE A 99 -5.48 -4.74 0.75
CA ILE A 99 -4.63 -3.55 0.72
C ILE A 99 -5.45 -2.34 1.18
N VAL A 100 -4.93 -1.62 2.17
CA VAL A 100 -5.40 -0.30 2.58
C VAL A 100 -4.23 0.67 2.52
N VAL A 101 -4.33 1.72 1.70
CA VAL A 101 -3.24 2.69 1.53
C VAL A 101 -3.74 4.12 1.65
N ILE A 102 -2.99 4.93 2.40
CA ILE A 102 -3.17 6.38 2.48
C ILE A 102 -1.85 7.04 2.07
N GLY A 103 -1.87 7.93 1.08
CA GLY A 103 -0.66 8.62 0.65
C GLY A 103 -0.78 9.59 -0.50
N ILE A 104 0.35 10.08 -1.00
CA ILE A 104 0.38 11.08 -2.07
C ILE A 104 0.49 10.41 -3.43
N TRP A 105 1.47 9.53 -3.62
CA TRP A 105 1.72 8.76 -4.84
C TRP A 105 1.59 7.28 -4.53
N ILE A 106 0.62 6.62 -5.14
CA ILE A 106 0.22 5.26 -4.78
C ILE A 106 0.08 4.41 -6.03
N VAL A 107 0.76 3.26 -6.02
CA VAL A 107 0.55 2.16 -6.95
C VAL A 107 0.15 0.92 -6.15
N ALA A 108 -1.03 0.36 -6.41
CA ALA A 108 -1.52 -0.83 -5.71
C ALA A 108 -2.00 -1.91 -6.68
N ILE A 109 -1.57 -3.15 -6.46
CA ILE A 109 -2.01 -4.32 -7.22
C ILE A 109 -2.52 -5.38 -6.25
N GLY A 110 -3.75 -5.85 -6.44
CA GLY A 110 -4.35 -6.79 -5.50
C GLY A 110 -5.77 -7.23 -5.74
N ILE A 111 -6.34 -7.99 -4.80
CA ILE A 111 -7.71 -8.50 -4.93
C ILE A 111 -8.71 -7.50 -4.33
N TRP A 112 -8.45 -7.05 -3.10
CA TRP A 112 -9.27 -6.07 -2.38
C TRP A 112 -8.41 -4.86 -2.03
N ILE A 113 -8.78 -3.69 -2.55
CA ILE A 113 -7.95 -2.50 -2.47
C ILE A 113 -8.80 -1.30 -2.07
N VAL A 114 -8.38 -0.62 -1.00
CA VAL A 114 -8.92 0.66 -0.57
C VAL A 114 -7.80 1.69 -0.57
N VAL A 115 -7.96 2.79 -1.32
CA VAL A 115 -6.91 3.81 -1.47
C VAL A 115 -7.45 5.22 -1.25
N PHE A 116 -6.72 6.00 -0.46
CA PHE A 116 -6.92 7.45 -0.30
C PHE A 116 -5.65 8.20 -0.68
N GLY A 117 -5.72 9.14 -1.62
CA GLY A 117 -4.53 9.88 -2.01
C GLY A 117 -4.66 10.91 -3.12
N ILE A 118 -3.51 11.43 -3.59
CA ILE A 118 -3.49 12.48 -4.63
C ILE A 118 -3.34 11.87 -6.01
N TRP A 119 -2.32 11.04 -6.22
CA TRP A 119 -2.00 10.34 -7.46
C TRP A 119 -2.08 8.84 -7.23
N ILE A 120 -3.05 8.20 -7.87
CA ILE A 120 -3.43 6.82 -7.56
C ILE A 120 -3.52 6.00 -8.84
N VAL A 121 -2.79 4.90 -8.88
CA VAL A 121 -2.87 3.87 -9.92
C VAL A 121 -3.18 2.53 -9.27
N VAL A 122 -4.30 1.91 -9.65
CA VAL A 122 -4.76 0.66 -9.02
C VAL A 122 -5.15 -0.38 -10.05
N ASN A 123 -4.72 -1.62 -9.83
CA ASN A 123 -5.17 -2.79 -10.59
C ASN A 123 -5.68 -3.88 -9.64
N GLY A 124 -6.91 -4.34 -9.80
CA GLY A 124 -7.46 -5.35 -8.90
C GLY A 124 -8.88 -5.83 -9.18
N ILE A 125 -9.44 -6.62 -8.26
CA ILE A 125 -10.78 -7.19 -8.43
C ILE A 125 -11.84 -6.29 -7.80
N TRP A 126 -11.67 -5.93 -6.53
CA TRP A 126 -12.54 -5.07 -5.75
C TRP A 126 -11.78 -3.83 -5.31
N ILE A 127 -12.19 -2.67 -5.82
CA ILE A 127 -11.42 -1.44 -5.72
C ILE A 127 -12.31 -0.30 -5.25
N VAL A 128 -11.90 0.36 -4.17
CA VAL A 128 -12.49 1.60 -3.67
C VAL A 128 -11.39 2.66 -3.61
N VAL A 129 -11.58 3.77 -4.32
CA VAL A 129 -10.57 4.83 -4.41
C VAL A 129 -11.20 6.20 -4.16
N ASN A 130 -10.53 7.01 -3.35
CA ASN A 130 -10.83 8.43 -3.22
C ASN A 130 -9.55 9.26 -3.44
N GLY A 131 -9.58 10.21 -4.37
CA GLY A 131 -8.39 11.00 -4.67
C GLY A 131 -8.53 12.07 -5.74
N ILE A 132 -7.41 12.66 -6.15
CA ILE A 132 -7.43 13.77 -7.12
C ILE A 132 -7.20 13.27 -8.55
N TRP A 133 -6.14 12.51 -8.79
CA TRP A 133 -5.78 11.88 -10.06
C TRP A 133 -5.82 10.37 -9.90
N ILE A 134 -6.74 9.72 -10.60
CA ILE A 134 -7.08 8.32 -10.37
C ILE A 134 -7.10 7.56 -11.69
N VAL A 135 -6.32 6.48 -11.76
CA VAL A 135 -6.35 5.50 -12.85
C VAL A 135 -6.62 4.12 -12.25
N VAL A 136 -7.71 3.48 -12.65
CA VAL A 136 -8.13 2.19 -12.10
C VAL A 136 -8.43 1.20 -13.21
N ASN A 137 -7.92 -0.02 -13.05
CA ASN A 137 -8.35 -1.18 -13.82
C ASN A 137 -8.87 -2.28 -12.88
N GLY A 138 -10.06 -2.84 -13.14
CA GLY A 138 -10.58 -3.90 -12.30
C GLY A 138 -11.96 -4.43 -12.61
N ILE A 139 -12.51 -5.26 -11.74
CA ILE A 139 -13.83 -5.89 -11.96
C ILE A 139 -14.95 -5.07 -11.32
N TRP A 140 -14.82 -4.77 -10.02
CA TRP A 140 -15.75 -3.99 -9.21
C TRP A 140 -15.05 -2.74 -8.71
N ILE A 141 -15.51 -1.58 -9.17
CA ILE A 141 -14.79 -0.32 -9.01
C ILE A 141 -15.74 0.75 -8.49
N VAL A 142 -15.37 1.36 -7.36
CA VAL A 142 -16.01 2.55 -6.82
C VAL A 142 -14.96 3.65 -6.70
N VAL A 143 -15.16 4.78 -7.38
CA VAL A 143 -14.20 5.88 -7.39
C VAL A 143 -14.88 7.20 -7.08
N ASN A 144 -14.26 7.98 -6.22
CA ASN A 144 -14.56 9.40 -6.02
C ASN A 144 -13.32 10.24 -6.28
N GLY A 145 -13.42 11.30 -7.09
CA GLY A 145 -12.26 12.16 -7.33
C GLY A 145 -12.44 13.27 -8.35
N ILE A 146 -11.34 13.92 -8.73
CA ILE A 146 -11.39 15.07 -9.65
C ILE A 146 -11.15 14.60 -11.09
N TRP A 147 -10.04 13.90 -11.33
CA TRP A 147 -9.63 13.38 -12.62
C TRP A 147 -9.57 11.86 -12.57
N ILE A 148 -10.45 11.20 -13.32
CA ILE A 148 -10.73 9.79 -13.16
C ILE A 148 -10.68 9.09 -14.52
N VAL A 149 -9.86 8.06 -14.62
CA VAL A 149 -9.82 7.12 -15.74
C VAL A 149 -10.06 5.71 -15.21
N VAL A 150 -11.11 5.05 -15.68
CA VAL A 150 -11.49 3.71 -15.19
C VAL A 150 -11.74 2.75 -16.34
N ILE A 151 -11.18 1.56 -16.23
CA ILE A 151 -11.50 0.41 -17.08
C ILE A 151 -11.99 -0.74 -16.18
N GLY A 152 -13.15 -1.32 -16.49
CA GLY A 152 -13.65 -2.43 -15.69
C GLY A 152 -15.01 -2.99 -16.07
N ILE A 153 -15.56 -3.87 -15.23
CA ILE A 153 -16.84 -4.53 -15.52
C ILE A 153 -18.01 -3.78 -14.85
N TRP A 154 -17.92 -3.57 -13.54
CA TRP A 154 -18.92 -2.88 -12.71
C TRP A 154 -18.30 -1.63 -12.12
N ILE A 155 -18.80 -0.47 -12.54
CA ILE A 155 -18.14 0.81 -12.31
C ILE A 155 -19.14 1.81 -11.74
N VAL A 156 -18.80 2.39 -10.58
CA VAL A 156 -19.48 3.54 -9.98
C VAL A 156 -18.47 4.66 -9.80
N VAL A 157 -18.71 5.82 -10.43
CA VAL A 157 -17.79 6.95 -10.39
C VAL A 157 -18.51 8.24 -10.05
N ILE A 158 -17.93 9.00 -9.12
CA ILE A 158 -18.32 10.38 -8.83
C ILE A 158 -17.09 11.28 -9.04
N GLY A 159 -17.24 12.34 -9.84
CA GLY A 159 -16.12 13.25 -10.04
C GLY A 159 -16.35 14.40 -11.02
N ILE A 160 -15.28 15.13 -11.34
CA ILE A 160 -15.37 16.31 -12.22
C ILE A 160 -15.06 15.93 -13.67
N TRP A 161 -13.93 15.27 -13.91
CA TRP A 161 -13.44 14.84 -15.22
C TRP A 161 -13.32 13.32 -15.23
N ILE A 162 -14.14 12.67 -16.05
CA ILE A 162 -14.37 11.23 -15.99
C ILE A 162 -14.25 10.61 -17.38
N VAL A 163 -13.38 9.61 -17.50
CA VAL A 163 -13.27 8.74 -18.67
C VAL A 163 -13.44 7.30 -18.22
N VAL A 164 -14.47 6.62 -18.71
CA VAL A 164 -14.82 5.26 -18.26
C VAL A 164 -15.05 4.34 -19.45
N ASN A 165 -14.48 3.14 -19.38
CA ASN A 165 -14.76 2.04 -20.30
C ASN A 165 -15.18 0.79 -19.50
N GLY A 166 -16.35 0.22 -19.78
CA GLY A 166 -16.80 -0.97 -19.05
C GLY A 166 -18.15 -1.53 -19.46
N ILE A 167 -18.65 -2.51 -18.70
CA ILE A 167 -19.91 -3.19 -19.05
C ILE A 167 -21.11 -2.50 -18.38
N TRP A 168 -21.04 -2.31 -17.06
CA TRP A 168 -22.06 -1.70 -16.21
C TRP A 168 -21.52 -0.46 -15.54
N ILE A 169 -22.08 0.70 -15.88
CA ILE A 169 -21.50 2.00 -15.55
C ILE A 169 -22.56 2.91 -14.95
N VAL A 170 -22.27 3.44 -13.76
CA VAL A 170 -23.01 4.53 -13.12
C VAL A 170 -22.04 5.68 -12.85
N VAL A 171 -22.32 6.85 -13.43
CA VAL A 171 -21.44 8.01 -13.32
C VAL A 171 -22.22 9.25 -12.89
N ASN A 172 -21.63 10.02 -11.98
CA ASN A 172 -22.08 11.36 -11.64
C ASN A 172 -20.93 12.37 -11.79
N GLY A 173 -21.08 13.40 -12.62
CA GLY A 173 -20.02 14.36 -12.84
C GLY A 173 -20.27 15.41 -13.92
N ILE A 174 -19.30 16.31 -14.07
CA ILE A 174 -19.44 17.49 -14.95
C ILE A 174 -19.00 17.19 -16.39
N TRP A 175 -17.81 16.61 -16.55
CA TRP A 175 -17.22 16.28 -17.84
C TRP A 175 -17.02 14.77 -17.94
N ILE A 176 -17.82 14.13 -18.81
CA ILE A 176 -17.91 12.67 -18.85
C ILE A 176 -17.73 12.15 -20.27
N VAL A 177 -16.83 11.18 -20.41
CA VAL A 177 -16.70 10.31 -21.59
C VAL A 177 -16.92 8.87 -21.14
N VAL A 178 -17.95 8.20 -21.66
CA VAL A 178 -18.27 6.80 -21.32
C VAL A 178 -18.34 5.93 -22.57
N ASN A 179 -17.76 4.74 -22.49
CA ASN A 179 -18.02 3.65 -23.41
C ASN A 179 -18.46 2.41 -22.64
N GLY A 180 -19.59 1.80 -23.00
CA GLY A 180 -20.08 0.61 -22.34
C GLY A 180 -21.43 0.11 -22.82
N ILE A 181 -21.89 -1.00 -22.23
CA ILE A 181 -23.14 -1.67 -22.64
C ILE A 181 -24.34 -1.10 -21.87
N TRP A 182 -24.21 -0.94 -20.55
CA TRP A 182 -25.24 -0.38 -19.67
C TRP A 182 -24.70 0.84 -18.95
N ILE A 183 -25.33 1.99 -19.18
CA ILE A 183 -24.83 3.29 -18.74
C ILE A 183 -25.95 4.11 -18.08
N VAL A 184 -25.67 4.63 -16.89
CA VAL A 184 -26.47 5.67 -16.21
C VAL A 184 -25.56 6.87 -15.95
N VAL A 185 -25.96 8.06 -16.41
CA VAL A 185 -25.22 9.31 -16.23
C VAL A 185 -26.10 10.34 -15.55
N ASN A 186 -25.62 10.90 -14.45
CA ASN A 186 -26.15 12.11 -13.81
C ASN A 186 -25.13 13.24 -13.93
N GLY A 187 -25.62 14.47 -14.12
CA GLY A 187 -24.83 15.70 -14.25
C GLY A 187 -25.08 16.68 -13.12
#